data_AF-A0A8C3DXV1-F1
#
_entry.id   AF-A0A8C3DXV1-F1
#
_cell.length_a   1.000
_cell.length_b   1.000
_cell.length_c   1.000
_cell.angle_alpha   90.00
_cell.angle_beta   90.00
_cell.angle_gamma   90.00
#
_symmetry.space_group_name_H-M   'P 1'
#
loop_
_entity.id
_entity.type
_entity.pdbx_description
1 polymer ?
#
loop_
_entity_poly.entity_id
_entity_poly.type
_entity_poly.pdbx_seq_one_letter_code
_entity_poly.pdbx_strand_id
1 'polypeptide(L)'
;MSPVPSGRPLCSGSSPGDLGNSPGTRPRGALSINSCSVNARGRARLSLRSRRAGSGSGRARPGLSPPRGRGCAAAPAPATMGRPWGGWLLPVGLLQLLGPAGACPCRDPRLCQPVTGPAGSEVFVFDVGKETWKSYDWSKITTVAAFGKYDPELMCYAHSKGSRIVLKGDVPLKEIVDPAKRAAWISQQLDLAKKQYMDGINIDIEQEVNETSPEYYALTELVRETTDAFHREIAGSQVTFDVAWSPACIDKRCYNYTGIADACDFLFVMSYDEQSQIWTDCIAKANAPYLQTLVGYEEYIAMGIDPKKLVMGVPWYGYDYACQNLSTDHVCSLPKVPFRGAPCSDAAGSQVPYATIMKQVNSSLSGVLWDELQKAPFYEYKDSVGQFHQVWFDDPRSISLKAAYVKSRGLRGIGMWNGNSLDYSREAVAEHQTQAMWQALTP
;
A
#
# COMPACT_ATOMS: atom_id res chain seq x y z
N MET A 1 44.41 42.64 22.22
CA MET A 1 43.94 42.72 20.83
C MET A 1 42.46 42.41 20.86
N SER A 2 41.67 43.44 20.56
CA SER A 2 40.30 43.66 21.05
C SER A 2 39.20 42.98 20.21
N PRO A 3 37.97 42.88 20.75
CA PRO A 3 37.02 41.78 20.51
C PRO A 3 35.65 42.18 19.92
N VAL A 4 34.73 41.20 19.92
CA VAL A 4 33.24 41.23 19.73
C VAL A 4 32.55 42.42 20.46
N PRO A 5 31.38 42.93 19.99
CA PRO A 5 30.07 42.61 20.62
C PRO A 5 28.87 42.54 19.60
N SER A 6 27.89 41.63 19.67
CA SER A 6 26.66 41.56 20.52
C SER A 6 25.72 42.79 20.51
N GLY A 7 24.43 42.60 20.20
CA GLY A 7 23.35 43.54 20.61
C GLY A 7 22.02 43.49 19.82
N ARG A 8 20.99 42.83 20.38
CA ARG A 8 19.56 43.26 20.35
C ARG A 8 19.32 44.21 21.56
N PRO A 9 18.11 44.75 21.88
CA PRO A 9 16.81 44.93 21.18
C PRO A 9 16.30 46.40 21.27
N LEU A 10 15.05 46.71 20.88
CA LEU A 10 14.10 47.55 21.67
C LEU A 10 12.71 47.71 21.00
N CYS A 11 11.68 47.67 21.85
CA CYS A 11 10.26 47.90 21.56
C CYS A 11 9.86 49.36 21.83
N SER A 12 8.87 49.88 21.10
CA SER A 12 7.88 50.90 21.50
C SER A 12 6.90 51.09 20.33
N GLY A 13 5.57 51.09 20.42
CA GLY A 13 4.68 51.45 21.51
C GLY A 13 3.99 52.79 21.20
N SER A 14 2.67 52.74 20.97
CA SER A 14 1.66 53.82 21.11
C SER A 14 1.15 54.57 19.85
N SER A 15 -0.13 54.35 19.55
CA SER A 15 -1.09 55.19 18.80
C SER A 15 -1.35 56.55 19.52
N PRO A 16 -2.19 57.51 19.05
CA PRO A 16 -3.65 57.32 18.85
C PRO A 16 -4.37 58.16 17.76
N GLY A 17 -5.53 57.64 17.34
CA GLY A 17 -6.80 58.36 17.29
C GLY A 17 -7.28 58.88 15.93
N ASP A 18 -8.57 59.05 15.67
CA ASP A 18 -9.80 58.49 16.26
C ASP A 18 -10.99 59.01 15.42
N LEU A 19 -12.15 58.33 15.48
CA LEU A 19 -13.52 58.80 15.18
C LEU A 19 -13.91 59.03 13.70
N GLY A 20 -15.05 58.59 13.16
CA GLY A 20 -16.32 57.98 13.60
C GLY A 20 -17.20 57.89 12.31
N ASN A 21 -18.38 57.28 12.20
CA ASN A 21 -19.34 56.75 13.15
C ASN A 21 -20.36 55.85 12.37
N SER A 22 -20.97 54.90 13.10
CA SER A 22 -21.99 53.87 12.77
C SER A 22 -23.40 54.45 12.46
N PRO A 23 -24.55 53.71 12.32
CA PRO A 23 -24.93 52.32 12.75
C PRO A 23 -25.81 51.52 11.73
N GLY A 24 -26.32 50.30 11.93
CA GLY A 24 -26.44 49.25 12.96
C GLY A 24 -27.30 48.11 12.32
N THR A 25 -27.17 46.81 12.64
CA THR A 25 -27.79 46.09 13.77
C THR A 25 -27.28 44.62 13.85
N ARG A 26 -27.39 44.04 15.04
CA ARG A 26 -26.87 42.74 15.56
C ARG A 26 -28.02 41.70 15.69
N PRO A 27 -27.79 40.37 15.91
CA PRO A 27 -27.40 39.81 17.23
C PRO A 27 -26.43 38.59 17.21
N ARG A 28 -25.43 38.53 18.12
CA ARG A 28 -25.28 37.70 19.37
C ARG A 28 -25.09 36.18 19.12
N GLY A 29 -24.14 35.46 19.72
CA GLY A 29 -23.34 35.75 20.92
C GLY A 29 -22.05 34.92 21.02
N ALA A 30 -21.18 35.37 21.91
CA ALA A 30 -19.83 34.85 22.18
C ALA A 30 -19.79 34.09 23.50
N LEU A 31 -18.80 33.20 23.65
CA LEU A 31 -18.23 32.81 24.94
C LEU A 31 -16.73 32.56 24.79
N SER A 32 -15.98 33.23 25.69
CA SER A 32 -14.54 33.27 25.84
C SER A 32 -14.02 32.08 26.67
N ILE A 33 -12.81 31.59 26.39
CA ILE A 33 -12.07 30.67 27.26
C ILE A 33 -10.74 31.32 27.66
N ASN A 34 -10.52 31.41 28.97
CA ASN A 34 -9.30 31.88 29.62
C ASN A 34 -8.27 30.74 29.78
N SER A 35 -7.00 31.10 29.56
CA SER A 35 -5.75 30.64 30.21
C SER A 35 -5.61 29.18 30.69
N CYS A 36 -4.59 28.49 30.14
CA CYS A 36 -4.02 27.26 30.70
C CYS A 36 -2.92 27.57 31.74
N SER A 37 -2.93 26.83 32.86
CA SER A 37 -1.77 26.66 33.74
C SER A 37 -1.56 25.17 33.99
N VAL A 38 -0.30 24.74 33.98
CA VAL A 38 0.15 23.36 34.21
C VAL A 38 0.65 23.25 35.65
N ASN A 39 0.32 22.17 36.35
CA ASN A 39 1.18 21.71 37.44
C ASN A 39 1.23 20.19 37.59
N ALA A 40 2.35 19.75 38.16
CA ALA A 40 2.92 18.42 38.19
C ALA A 40 2.30 17.47 39.24
N ARG A 41 2.47 16.17 38.94
CA ARG A 41 2.21 14.95 39.74
C ARG A 41 0.79 14.39 39.66
N GLY A 42 0.69 13.13 39.21
CA GLY A 42 -0.33 12.20 39.72
C GLY A 42 -1.00 11.30 38.70
N ARG A 43 -0.71 9.99 38.82
CA ARG A 43 -1.44 8.88 38.17
C ARG A 43 -2.95 8.96 38.41
N ALA A 44 -3.75 8.45 37.48
CA ALA A 44 -5.14 8.06 37.74
C ALA A 44 -5.46 6.66 37.17
N ARG A 45 -5.88 5.75 38.06
CA ARG A 45 -6.53 4.47 37.75
C ARG A 45 -8.02 4.74 37.51
N LEU A 46 -8.64 4.06 36.54
CA LEU A 46 -10.09 3.96 36.43
C LEU A 46 -10.59 2.61 36.96
N SER A 47 -11.54 2.65 37.89
CA SER A 47 -12.37 1.54 38.36
C SER A 47 -13.81 1.86 37.96
N LEU A 48 -14.47 0.96 37.24
CA LEU A 48 -15.88 1.05 36.89
C LEU A 48 -16.68 0.04 37.71
N ARG A 49 -17.55 0.55 38.60
CA ARG A 49 -18.65 -0.18 39.24
C ARG A 49 -19.92 0.08 38.44
N SER A 50 -20.59 -0.98 37.98
CA SER A 50 -21.96 -0.90 37.45
C SER A 50 -22.99 -1.08 38.58
N ARG A 51 -24.06 -0.27 38.53
CA ARG A 51 -25.22 -0.36 39.43
C ARG A 51 -26.30 -1.24 38.78
N ARG A 52 -26.93 -2.09 39.61
CA ARG A 52 -28.17 -2.84 39.33
C ARG A 52 -29.40 -2.09 39.86
N ALA A 53 -30.53 -2.23 39.17
CA ALA A 53 -31.91 -2.39 39.65
C ALA A 53 -32.68 -3.05 38.49
N GLY A 54 -33.30 -4.23 38.56
CA GLY A 54 -34.51 -4.65 39.31
C GLY A 54 -35.77 -4.25 38.50
N SER A 55 -36.78 -5.05 38.17
CA SER A 55 -37.23 -6.42 38.45
C SER A 55 -38.48 -6.71 37.59
N GLY A 56 -38.80 -7.96 37.23
CA GLY A 56 -40.11 -8.34 36.66
C GLY A 56 -40.20 -9.82 36.28
N SER A 57 -41.16 -10.54 36.87
CA SER A 57 -41.28 -11.99 37.00
C SER A 57 -42.09 -12.71 35.91
N GLY A 58 -41.80 -14.00 35.68
CA GLY A 58 -42.73 -14.96 35.05
C GLY A 58 -42.20 -16.41 35.10
N ARG A 59 -42.88 -17.29 35.86
CA ARG A 59 -42.57 -18.73 36.06
C ARG A 59 -43.11 -19.59 34.91
N ALA A 60 -42.36 -20.64 34.53
CA ALA A 60 -42.87 -22.01 34.34
C ALA A 60 -41.71 -23.03 34.17
N ARG A 61 -41.84 -24.18 34.86
CA ARG A 61 -41.13 -25.47 34.76
C ARG A 61 -42.22 -26.55 34.99
N PRO A 62 -42.06 -27.88 34.75
CA PRO A 62 -40.80 -28.65 34.81
C PRO A 62 -40.65 -29.90 33.87
N GLY A 63 -39.45 -30.51 33.93
CA GLY A 63 -39.22 -31.97 33.82
C GLY A 63 -38.54 -32.41 32.52
N LEU A 64 -37.61 -33.37 32.46
CA LEU A 64 -37.10 -34.41 33.35
C LEU A 64 -35.68 -34.80 32.90
N SER A 65 -34.89 -35.41 33.78
CA SER A 65 -33.63 -36.15 33.50
C SER A 65 -33.66 -37.42 34.37
N PRO A 66 -32.66 -38.34 34.39
CA PRO A 66 -31.68 -38.87 33.42
C PRO A 66 -31.77 -40.43 33.37
N PRO A 67 -30.76 -41.25 32.94
CA PRO A 67 -29.54 -41.60 33.74
C PRO A 67 -28.24 -41.73 32.86
N ARG A 68 -27.00 -41.46 33.31
CA ARG A 68 -26.02 -42.13 34.23
C ARG A 68 -25.47 -43.52 33.84
N GLY A 69 -24.14 -43.60 33.70
CA GLY A 69 -23.26 -44.78 33.90
C GLY A 69 -21.80 -44.48 33.44
N ARG A 70 -20.83 -44.18 34.35
CA ARG A 70 -19.78 -45.06 34.96
C ARG A 70 -18.87 -45.78 33.92
N GLY A 71 -17.53 -45.84 33.97
CA GLY A 71 -16.49 -45.37 34.89
C GLY A 71 -15.07 -45.88 34.50
N CYS A 72 -14.04 -45.33 35.14
CA CYS A 72 -12.68 -45.80 35.50
C CYS A 72 -11.83 -46.73 34.58
N ALA A 73 -10.55 -46.35 34.37
CA ALA A 73 -9.32 -47.03 34.87
C ALA A 73 -8.08 -46.79 33.98
N ALA A 74 -6.88 -46.88 34.59
CA ALA A 74 -5.57 -46.53 34.07
C ALA A 74 -4.63 -47.75 33.83
N ALA A 75 -3.69 -47.61 32.87
CA ALA A 75 -2.35 -48.24 32.70
C ALA A 75 -2.24 -49.80 32.68
N PRO A 76 -1.15 -50.47 32.20
CA PRO A 76 0.23 -50.00 31.95
C PRO A 76 0.92 -50.51 30.65
N ALA A 77 2.20 -50.13 30.50
CA ALA A 77 3.17 -50.63 29.52
C ALA A 77 3.69 -52.06 29.82
N PRO A 78 4.48 -52.65 28.90
CA PRO A 78 5.70 -53.32 29.33
C PRO A 78 6.95 -52.95 28.51
N ALA A 79 8.08 -53.04 29.20
CA ALA A 79 9.44 -52.99 28.68
C ALA A 79 9.90 -54.36 28.14
N THR A 80 10.91 -54.40 27.26
CA THR A 80 12.26 -54.95 27.55
C THR A 80 13.13 -55.15 26.29
N MET A 81 14.36 -54.63 26.40
CA MET A 81 15.69 -55.13 26.00
C MET A 81 15.94 -55.94 24.70
N GLY A 82 16.98 -55.52 23.97
CA GLY A 82 17.77 -56.41 23.11
C GLY A 82 18.66 -55.70 22.08
N ARG A 83 19.90 -55.33 22.46
CA ARG A 83 21.07 -55.17 21.57
C ARG A 83 21.93 -56.44 21.74
N PRO A 84 22.64 -56.98 20.73
CA PRO A 84 23.91 -56.37 20.29
C PRO A 84 24.35 -56.56 18.80
N TRP A 85 25.18 -55.61 18.37
CA TRP A 85 26.39 -55.70 17.53
C TRP A 85 26.29 -56.10 16.04
N GLY A 86 26.79 -55.21 15.17
CA GLY A 86 27.29 -55.56 13.84
C GLY A 86 27.39 -54.37 12.87
N GLY A 87 28.62 -54.01 12.48
CA GLY A 87 28.92 -53.41 11.18
C GLY A 87 28.89 -51.89 11.04
N TRP A 88 30.06 -51.27 11.12
CA TRP A 88 30.32 -49.94 10.58
C TRP A 88 30.27 -49.98 9.04
N LEU A 89 29.32 -49.26 8.45
CA LEU A 89 29.41 -48.78 7.06
C LEU A 89 28.84 -47.36 7.02
N LEU A 90 29.73 -46.40 6.73
CA LEU A 90 29.38 -45.01 6.41
C LEU A 90 28.50 -44.99 5.15
N PRO A 91 27.30 -44.38 5.16
CA PRO A 91 26.66 -44.02 3.92
C PRO A 91 27.30 -42.73 3.43
N VAL A 92 28.02 -42.84 2.32
CA VAL A 92 28.37 -41.74 1.42
C VAL A 92 27.13 -40.89 1.20
N GLY A 93 27.28 -39.57 1.36
CA GLY A 93 26.22 -38.59 1.24
C GLY A 93 25.39 -38.81 -0.01
N LEU A 94 24.11 -39.13 0.21
CA LEU A 94 23.10 -39.01 -0.82
C LEU A 94 22.87 -37.51 -0.98
N LEU A 95 23.57 -36.90 -1.95
CA LEU A 95 23.17 -35.62 -2.52
C LEU A 95 21.74 -35.84 -3.00
N GLN A 96 20.76 -35.38 -2.21
CA GLN A 96 19.38 -35.35 -2.63
C GLN A 96 19.32 -34.41 -3.82
N LEU A 97 19.40 -34.99 -5.02
CA LEU A 97 18.96 -34.39 -6.26
C LEU A 97 17.51 -33.98 -6.03
N LEU A 98 17.32 -32.69 -5.73
CA LEU A 98 16.06 -32.00 -5.90
C LEU A 98 15.53 -32.44 -7.28
N GLY A 99 14.33 -33.01 -7.30
CA GLY A 99 13.67 -33.41 -8.54
C GLY A 99 13.65 -32.24 -9.53
N PRO A 100 13.58 -32.50 -10.84
CA PRO A 100 13.83 -31.48 -11.84
C PRO A 100 12.85 -30.32 -11.62
N ALA A 101 13.39 -29.14 -11.28
CA ALA A 101 12.75 -27.89 -11.61
C ALA A 101 12.28 -28.03 -13.07
N GLY A 102 11.00 -27.75 -13.33
CA GLY A 102 10.40 -28.00 -14.65
C GLY A 102 11.29 -27.42 -15.74
N ALA A 103 11.53 -28.15 -16.83
CA ALA A 103 12.50 -27.75 -17.86
C ALA A 103 12.32 -26.26 -18.22
N CYS A 104 13.43 -25.52 -18.27
CA CYS A 104 13.43 -24.09 -18.54
C CYS A 104 12.57 -23.78 -19.78
N PRO A 105 11.54 -22.92 -19.66
CA PRO A 105 10.63 -22.64 -20.77
C PRO A 105 11.26 -21.68 -21.81
N CYS A 106 12.38 -21.05 -21.49
CA CYS A 106 13.02 -20.08 -22.36
C CYS A 106 13.80 -20.75 -23.50
N ARG A 107 13.78 -20.12 -24.67
CA ARG A 107 14.58 -20.55 -25.83
C ARG A 107 16.08 -20.56 -25.51
N ASP A 108 16.54 -19.61 -24.70
CA ASP A 108 17.89 -19.58 -24.14
C ASP A 108 17.83 -20.03 -22.66
N PRO A 109 18.35 -21.21 -22.31
CA PRO A 109 18.30 -21.72 -20.94
C PRO A 109 18.97 -20.83 -19.89
N ARG A 110 19.86 -19.92 -20.30
CA ARG A 110 20.51 -18.96 -19.39
C ARG A 110 19.51 -17.96 -18.82
N LEU A 111 18.41 -17.69 -19.53
CA LEU A 111 17.33 -16.83 -19.07
C LEU A 111 16.53 -17.44 -17.92
N CYS A 112 16.76 -18.70 -17.53
CA CYS A 112 16.18 -19.28 -16.33
C CYS A 112 17.08 -19.11 -15.09
N GLN A 113 18.20 -18.39 -15.20
CA GLN A 113 19.00 -17.99 -14.06
C GLN A 113 18.48 -16.67 -13.49
N PRO A 114 18.52 -16.47 -12.16
CA PRO A 114 18.12 -15.20 -11.55
C PRO A 114 18.88 -14.00 -12.12
N VAL A 115 18.19 -12.88 -12.23
CA VAL A 115 18.77 -11.63 -12.72
C VAL A 115 19.65 -10.99 -11.65
N THR A 116 20.96 -10.91 -11.92
CA THR A 116 22.00 -10.46 -10.96
C THR A 116 22.55 -9.06 -11.26
N GLY A 117 21.76 -8.20 -11.91
CA GLY A 117 22.15 -6.83 -12.27
C GLY A 117 21.98 -5.81 -11.12
N PRO A 118 22.82 -4.75 -11.07
CA PRO A 118 22.71 -3.70 -10.06
C PRO A 118 21.35 -3.01 -10.18
N ALA A 119 20.64 -2.88 -9.06
CA ALA A 119 19.45 -2.06 -8.98
C ALA A 119 19.90 -0.59 -9.00
N GLY A 120 19.79 0.05 -10.17
CA GLY A 120 19.81 1.51 -10.26
C GLY A 120 18.57 2.09 -9.56
N SER A 121 18.09 3.24 -10.02
CA SER A 121 16.75 3.69 -9.62
C SER A 121 15.72 2.64 -10.07
N GLU A 122 14.88 2.16 -9.15
CA GLU A 122 13.83 1.19 -9.47
C GLU A 122 12.76 1.82 -10.36
N VAL A 123 12.33 1.07 -11.39
CA VAL A 123 11.08 1.25 -12.13
C VAL A 123 10.27 -0.03 -11.94
N PHE A 124 9.41 -0.01 -10.92
CA PHE A 124 8.71 -1.20 -10.43
C PHE A 124 7.32 -1.33 -11.08
N VAL A 125 7.10 -2.43 -11.81
CA VAL A 125 5.93 -2.59 -12.66
C VAL A 125 4.95 -3.64 -12.15
N PHE A 126 3.73 -3.27 -11.79
CA PHE A 126 2.66 -4.25 -11.59
C PHE A 126 2.06 -4.65 -12.94
N ASP A 127 2.06 -5.95 -13.25
CA ASP A 127 1.38 -6.53 -14.42
C ASP A 127 0.25 -7.45 -13.98
N VAL A 128 -0.95 -7.23 -14.50
CA VAL A 128 -2.15 -8.02 -14.19
C VAL A 128 -2.46 -9.09 -15.25
N GLY A 129 -1.46 -9.48 -16.06
CA GLY A 129 -1.53 -10.51 -17.08
C GLY A 129 -2.01 -10.04 -18.45
N LYS A 130 -2.36 -11.01 -19.31
CA LYS A 130 -2.63 -10.83 -20.76
C LYS A 130 -1.32 -10.51 -21.52
N GLU A 131 -1.42 -9.89 -22.69
CA GLU A 131 -0.29 -9.69 -23.60
C GLU A 131 0.20 -8.24 -23.69
N THR A 132 -0.35 -7.31 -22.89
CA THR A 132 0.05 -5.89 -22.94
C THR A 132 1.51 -5.67 -22.57
N TRP A 133 2.10 -6.56 -21.75
CA TRP A 133 3.50 -6.50 -21.38
C TRP A 133 4.46 -6.53 -22.58
N LYS A 134 4.04 -7.10 -23.72
CA LYS A 134 4.83 -7.13 -24.96
C LYS A 134 5.12 -5.72 -25.50
N SER A 135 4.29 -4.75 -25.13
CA SER A 135 4.34 -3.36 -25.60
C SER A 135 4.88 -2.37 -24.57
N TYR A 136 5.29 -2.84 -23.38
CA TYR A 136 5.88 -1.97 -22.36
C TYR A 136 7.22 -1.37 -22.80
N ASP A 137 7.63 -0.26 -22.18
CA ASP A 137 8.97 0.30 -22.37
C ASP A 137 10.01 -0.44 -21.49
N TRP A 138 10.42 -1.61 -21.96
CA TRP A 138 11.42 -2.45 -21.29
C TRP A 138 12.81 -1.84 -21.17
N SER A 139 13.08 -0.68 -21.78
CA SER A 139 14.32 0.05 -21.53
C SER A 139 14.35 0.69 -20.14
N LYS A 140 13.19 0.81 -19.49
CA LYS A 140 13.02 1.45 -18.17
C LYS A 140 12.84 0.45 -17.04
N ILE A 141 12.14 -0.65 -17.30
CA ILE A 141 11.67 -1.58 -16.26
C ILE A 141 12.82 -2.29 -15.55
N THR A 142 12.84 -2.22 -14.23
CA THR A 142 13.81 -2.96 -13.39
C THR A 142 13.21 -4.23 -12.81
N THR A 143 11.95 -4.19 -12.39
CA THR A 143 11.21 -5.32 -11.81
C THR A 143 9.76 -5.32 -12.26
N VAL A 144 9.22 -6.50 -12.53
CA VAL A 144 7.78 -6.75 -12.74
C VAL A 144 7.21 -7.56 -11.58
N ALA A 145 6.23 -7.04 -10.86
CA ALA A 145 5.38 -7.81 -9.94
C ALA A 145 4.22 -8.45 -10.71
N ALA A 146 4.24 -9.78 -10.83
CA ALA A 146 3.27 -10.53 -11.62
C ALA A 146 2.01 -10.85 -10.81
N PHE A 147 0.94 -10.08 -11.02
CA PHE A 147 -0.38 -10.27 -10.43
C PHE A 147 -1.32 -11.10 -11.32
N GLY A 148 -0.94 -11.31 -12.58
CA GLY A 148 -1.60 -12.23 -13.50
C GLY A 148 -1.30 -13.71 -13.23
N LYS A 149 -1.89 -14.59 -14.04
CA LYS A 149 -1.46 -16.01 -14.08
C LYS A 149 -0.01 -16.06 -14.55
N TYR A 150 0.75 -17.03 -14.04
CA TYR A 150 2.13 -17.27 -14.50
C TYR A 150 2.19 -17.40 -16.03
N ASP A 151 2.95 -16.52 -16.63
CA ASP A 151 3.22 -16.45 -18.06
C ASP A 151 4.72 -16.69 -18.29
N PRO A 152 5.11 -17.88 -18.80
CA PRO A 152 6.52 -18.17 -19.05
C PRO A 152 7.12 -17.31 -20.17
N GLU A 153 6.30 -16.78 -21.10
CA GLU A 153 6.78 -15.89 -22.16
C GLU A 153 7.20 -14.54 -21.55
N LEU A 154 6.38 -13.98 -20.65
CA LEU A 154 6.70 -12.78 -19.88
C LEU A 154 7.96 -12.96 -19.04
N MET A 155 8.08 -14.06 -18.28
CA MET A 155 9.27 -14.34 -17.47
C MET A 155 10.53 -14.36 -18.33
N CYS A 156 10.53 -15.14 -19.41
CA CYS A 156 11.68 -15.24 -20.30
C CYS A 156 12.01 -13.89 -20.96
N TYR A 157 10.98 -13.12 -21.33
CA TYR A 157 11.18 -11.82 -21.94
C TYR A 157 11.76 -10.81 -20.96
N ALA A 158 11.26 -10.75 -19.72
CA ALA A 158 11.80 -9.90 -18.66
C ALA A 158 13.29 -10.18 -18.43
N HIS A 159 13.66 -11.45 -18.27
CA HIS A 159 15.05 -11.84 -18.07
C HIS A 159 15.91 -11.52 -19.30
N SER A 160 15.37 -11.61 -20.52
CA SER A 160 16.09 -11.21 -21.74
C SER A 160 16.39 -9.71 -21.79
N LYS A 161 15.67 -8.90 -21.02
CA LYS A 161 15.87 -7.46 -20.84
C LYS A 161 16.69 -7.12 -19.61
N GLY A 162 17.06 -8.12 -18.80
CA GLY A 162 17.74 -7.90 -17.52
C GLY A 162 16.82 -7.31 -16.45
N SER A 163 15.50 -7.44 -16.62
CA SER A 163 14.50 -7.04 -15.63
C SER A 163 14.10 -8.24 -14.78
N ARG A 164 13.92 -8.03 -13.48
CA ARG A 164 13.41 -9.05 -12.56
C ARG A 164 11.92 -9.31 -12.78
N ILE A 165 11.47 -10.51 -12.44
CA ILE A 165 10.05 -10.80 -12.28
C ILE A 165 9.79 -11.46 -10.92
N VAL A 166 8.88 -10.92 -10.12
CA VAL A 166 8.59 -11.38 -8.76
C VAL A 166 7.16 -11.90 -8.65
N LEU A 167 6.97 -12.90 -7.79
CA LEU A 167 5.64 -13.42 -7.44
C LEU A 167 4.79 -12.35 -6.77
N LYS A 168 3.46 -12.44 -6.90
CA LYS A 168 2.54 -11.88 -5.91
C LYS A 168 2.47 -12.82 -4.70
N GLY A 169 2.68 -12.30 -3.50
CA GLY A 169 2.40 -12.98 -2.23
C GLY A 169 1.24 -12.33 -1.48
N ASP A 170 0.24 -13.10 -1.07
CA ASP A 170 -0.76 -12.69 -0.08
C ASP A 170 -1.11 -13.91 0.80
N VAL A 171 -1.39 -13.65 2.07
CA VAL A 171 -1.76 -14.68 3.04
C VAL A 171 -2.66 -14.07 4.13
N PRO A 172 -3.72 -14.76 4.56
CA PRO A 172 -4.56 -14.28 5.65
C PRO A 172 -3.75 -14.02 6.94
N LEU A 173 -3.90 -12.84 7.52
CA LEU A 173 -3.12 -12.45 8.72
C LEU A 173 -3.32 -13.41 9.90
N LYS A 174 -4.50 -14.00 10.02
CA LYS A 174 -4.81 -14.98 11.07
C LYS A 174 -4.01 -16.27 10.94
N GLU A 175 -3.55 -16.61 9.74
CA GLU A 175 -2.77 -17.81 9.51
C GLU A 175 -1.31 -17.61 9.89
N ILE A 176 -0.75 -16.43 9.63
CA ILE A 176 0.67 -16.15 9.88
C ILE A 176 1.01 -15.99 11.37
N VAL A 177 0.01 -15.83 12.25
CA VAL A 177 0.22 -15.83 13.70
C VAL A 177 0.78 -17.17 14.18
N ASP A 178 0.41 -18.28 13.53
CA ASP A 178 0.98 -19.60 13.79
C ASP A 178 2.31 -19.75 13.02
N PRO A 179 3.46 -19.88 13.70
CA PRO A 179 4.76 -20.01 13.04
C PRO A 179 4.85 -21.21 12.09
N ALA A 180 4.13 -22.31 12.36
CA ALA A 180 4.17 -23.48 11.50
C ALA A 180 3.45 -23.21 10.16
N LYS A 181 2.31 -22.51 10.20
CA LYS A 181 1.58 -22.10 8.99
C LYS A 181 2.35 -21.06 8.21
N ARG A 182 2.96 -20.10 8.90
CA ARG A 182 3.84 -19.10 8.31
C ARG A 182 5.01 -19.77 7.56
N ALA A 183 5.74 -20.66 8.22
CA ALA A 183 6.83 -21.40 7.60
C ALA A 183 6.37 -22.27 6.40
N ALA A 184 5.20 -22.91 6.50
CA ALA A 184 4.64 -23.69 5.41
C ALA A 184 4.30 -22.82 4.18
N TRP A 185 3.71 -21.64 4.39
CA TRP A 185 3.44 -20.68 3.32
C TRP A 185 4.75 -20.20 2.67
N ILE A 186 5.77 -19.85 3.47
CA ILE A 186 7.08 -19.41 2.96
C ILE A 186 7.72 -20.50 2.09
N SER A 187 7.71 -21.75 2.56
CA SER A 187 8.23 -22.88 1.77
C SER A 187 7.47 -23.04 0.45
N GLN A 188 6.14 -22.91 0.48
CA GLN A 188 5.32 -23.00 -0.72
C GLN A 188 5.65 -21.89 -1.74
N GLN A 189 5.82 -20.65 -1.28
CA GLN A 189 6.17 -19.53 -2.16
C GLN A 189 7.58 -19.70 -2.75
N LEU A 190 8.53 -20.16 -1.94
CA LEU A 190 9.88 -20.42 -2.40
C LEU A 190 9.93 -21.53 -3.46
N ASP A 191 9.21 -22.64 -3.24
CA ASP A 191 9.12 -23.74 -4.21
C ASP A 191 8.45 -23.27 -5.51
N LEU A 192 7.42 -22.41 -5.39
CA LEU A 192 6.77 -21.81 -6.54
C LEU A 192 7.73 -20.90 -7.32
N ALA A 193 8.46 -20.02 -6.64
CA ALA A 193 9.44 -19.12 -7.25
C ALA A 193 10.52 -19.91 -8.00
N LYS A 194 11.09 -20.95 -7.37
CA LYS A 194 12.08 -21.83 -8.00
C LYS A 194 11.51 -22.56 -9.22
N LYS A 195 10.26 -23.05 -9.14
CA LYS A 195 9.59 -23.76 -10.24
C LYS A 195 9.27 -22.84 -11.42
N GLN A 196 8.95 -21.58 -11.15
CA GLN A 196 8.54 -20.58 -12.13
C GLN A 196 9.69 -19.65 -12.56
N TYR A 197 10.90 -19.87 -12.05
CA TYR A 197 12.08 -19.03 -12.33
C TYR A 197 11.86 -17.56 -11.97
N MET A 198 11.16 -17.29 -10.87
CA MET A 198 10.89 -15.94 -10.39
C MET A 198 12.07 -15.44 -9.54
N ASP A 199 12.41 -14.17 -9.67
CA ASP A 199 13.50 -13.51 -8.95
C ASP A 199 13.10 -13.08 -7.53
N GLY A 200 11.95 -13.49 -7.01
CA GLY A 200 11.52 -13.08 -5.68
C GLY A 200 10.01 -13.01 -5.50
N ILE A 201 9.58 -12.18 -4.55
CA ILE A 201 8.18 -12.04 -4.15
C ILE A 201 7.87 -10.61 -3.69
N ASN A 202 6.77 -10.06 -4.20
CA ASN A 202 6.14 -8.84 -3.72
C ASN A 202 4.95 -9.21 -2.83
N ILE A 203 5.03 -8.88 -1.55
CA ILE A 203 4.00 -9.21 -0.55
C ILE A 203 2.98 -8.07 -0.50
N ASP A 204 1.73 -8.39 -0.81
CA ASP A 204 0.60 -7.49 -0.93
C ASP A 204 -0.49 -7.89 0.08
N ILE A 205 -0.27 -7.54 1.35
CA ILE A 205 -1.22 -7.80 2.45
C ILE A 205 -1.83 -6.48 2.90
N GLU A 206 -3.13 -6.32 2.63
CA GLU A 206 -3.88 -5.07 2.84
C GLU A 206 -4.91 -5.13 3.99
N GLN A 207 -4.87 -6.20 4.79
CA GLN A 207 -5.85 -6.49 5.84
C GLN A 207 -5.68 -5.57 7.08
N GLU A 208 -6.77 -5.33 7.82
CA GLU A 208 -6.76 -4.56 9.08
C GLU A 208 -5.80 -5.17 10.11
N VAL A 209 -4.96 -4.33 10.73
CA VAL A 209 -4.10 -4.71 11.85
C VAL A 209 -4.15 -3.60 12.88
N ASN A 210 -4.38 -3.99 14.13
CA ASN A 210 -4.24 -3.09 15.26
C ASN A 210 -2.80 -3.14 15.77
N GLU A 211 -2.26 -2.00 16.19
CA GLU A 211 -0.96 -1.95 16.85
C GLU A 211 -0.90 -2.96 18.00
N THR A 212 0.25 -3.61 18.16
CA THR A 212 0.53 -4.58 19.24
C THR A 212 -0.32 -5.85 19.24
N SER A 213 -1.17 -6.09 18.23
CA SER A 213 -1.87 -7.37 18.08
C SER A 213 -0.89 -8.51 17.74
N PRO A 214 -1.27 -9.79 17.91
CA PRO A 214 -0.45 -10.90 17.44
C PRO A 214 -0.11 -10.81 15.93
N GLU A 215 -1.05 -10.35 15.11
CA GLU A 215 -0.88 -10.13 13.67
C GLU A 215 0.14 -9.03 13.38
N TYR A 216 0.19 -7.97 14.18
CA TYR A 216 1.19 -6.89 14.05
C TYR A 216 2.63 -7.42 14.09
N TYR A 217 2.92 -8.25 15.09
CA TYR A 217 4.24 -8.88 15.24
C TYR A 217 4.46 -9.97 14.18
N ALA A 218 3.45 -10.81 13.93
CA ALA A 218 3.53 -11.91 12.97
C ALA A 218 3.76 -11.42 11.54
N LEU A 219 3.21 -10.26 11.16
CA LEU A 219 3.44 -9.67 9.84
C LEU A 219 4.90 -9.27 9.64
N THR A 220 5.53 -8.65 10.65
CA THR A 220 6.96 -8.33 10.59
C THR A 220 7.81 -9.60 10.47
N GLU A 221 7.44 -10.64 11.23
CA GLU A 221 8.11 -11.94 11.18
C GLU A 221 7.96 -12.65 9.84
N LEU A 222 6.78 -12.59 9.23
CA LEU A 222 6.54 -13.12 7.88
C LEU A 222 7.50 -12.51 6.88
N VAL A 223 7.63 -11.18 6.88
CA VAL A 223 8.48 -10.47 5.92
C VAL A 223 9.94 -10.82 6.14
N ARG A 224 10.40 -10.87 7.40
CA ARG A 224 11.76 -11.23 7.76
C ARG A 224 12.11 -12.67 7.36
N GLU A 225 11.30 -13.64 7.78
CA GLU A 225 11.52 -15.06 7.50
C GLU A 225 11.44 -15.35 5.99
N THR A 226 10.57 -14.64 5.26
CA THR A 226 10.46 -14.73 3.81
C THR A 226 11.74 -14.20 3.15
N THR A 227 12.20 -13.03 3.54
CA THR A 227 13.42 -12.40 3.00
C THR A 227 14.63 -13.28 3.24
N ASP A 228 14.83 -13.75 4.47
CA ASP A 228 15.92 -14.66 4.83
C ASP A 228 15.88 -15.97 4.03
N ALA A 229 14.69 -16.53 3.80
CA ALA A 229 14.53 -17.75 3.01
C ALA A 229 14.84 -17.53 1.53
N PHE A 230 14.29 -16.47 0.93
CA PHE A 230 14.49 -16.16 -0.48
C PHE A 230 15.95 -15.80 -0.79
N HIS A 231 16.58 -14.89 -0.03
CA HIS A 231 17.99 -14.52 -0.26
C HIS A 231 18.95 -15.68 -0.09
N ARG A 232 18.64 -16.64 0.80
CA ARG A 232 19.46 -17.85 0.98
C ARG A 232 19.36 -18.81 -0.20
N GLU A 233 18.18 -18.91 -0.80
CA GLU A 233 17.81 -20.01 -1.69
C GLU A 233 17.74 -19.62 -3.18
N ILE A 234 17.60 -18.32 -3.46
CA ILE A 234 17.56 -17.73 -4.79
C ILE A 234 18.54 -16.54 -4.78
N ALA A 235 19.72 -16.75 -5.35
CA ALA A 235 20.76 -15.73 -5.37
C ALA A 235 20.27 -14.46 -6.09
N GLY A 236 20.41 -13.30 -5.43
CA GLY A 236 19.97 -12.02 -6.00
C GLY A 236 18.46 -11.79 -5.96
N SER A 237 17.70 -12.59 -5.19
CA SER A 237 16.26 -12.42 -5.09
C SER A 237 15.85 -11.08 -4.51
N GLN A 238 14.67 -10.60 -4.89
CA GLN A 238 14.08 -9.36 -4.43
C GLN A 238 12.78 -9.64 -3.65
N VAL A 239 12.74 -9.26 -2.38
CA VAL A 239 11.56 -9.37 -1.52
C VAL A 239 11.07 -7.99 -1.16
N THR A 240 9.83 -7.66 -1.54
CA THR A 240 9.25 -6.33 -1.38
C THR A 240 7.90 -6.42 -0.68
N PHE A 241 7.43 -5.30 -0.13
CA PHE A 241 6.16 -5.24 0.58
C PHE A 241 5.38 -3.99 0.20
N ASP A 242 4.11 -4.16 -0.12
CA ASP A 242 3.20 -3.06 -0.46
C ASP A 242 2.65 -2.41 0.81
N VAL A 243 2.82 -1.10 0.96
CA VAL A 243 2.32 -0.34 2.12
C VAL A 243 1.35 0.74 1.66
N ALA A 244 0.46 1.17 2.56
CA ALA A 244 -0.46 2.28 2.30
C ALA A 244 0.30 3.58 1.97
N TRP A 245 -0.39 4.55 1.37
CA TRP A 245 0.22 5.82 0.95
C TRP A 245 0.83 6.65 2.10
N SER A 246 0.40 6.43 3.34
CA SER A 246 0.92 7.04 4.57
C SER A 246 0.99 6.03 5.71
N PRO A 247 1.95 6.16 6.65
CA PRO A 247 2.03 5.34 7.84
C PRO A 247 0.98 5.67 8.91
N ALA A 248 0.09 6.65 8.68
CA ALA A 248 -0.89 7.13 9.65
C ALA A 248 -2.10 6.18 9.84
N CYS A 249 -1.85 4.87 9.90
CA CYS A 249 -2.89 3.84 10.04
C CYS A 249 -3.98 3.93 8.95
N ILE A 250 -3.61 4.31 7.72
CA ILE A 250 -4.54 4.37 6.59
C ILE A 250 -5.23 3.02 6.44
N ASP A 251 -6.54 3.04 6.29
CA ASP A 251 -7.38 1.86 6.21
C ASP A 251 -7.19 0.88 7.38
N LYS A 252 -6.89 1.42 8.57
CA LYS A 252 -6.57 0.66 9.79
C LYS A 252 -5.45 -0.37 9.58
N ARG A 253 -4.52 -0.10 8.66
CA ARG A 253 -3.31 -0.89 8.45
C ARG A 253 -2.22 -0.37 9.39
N CYS A 254 -2.41 -0.48 10.71
CA CYS A 254 -1.44 0.03 11.68
C CYS A 254 -0.22 -0.90 11.82
N TYR A 255 0.57 -1.06 10.75
CA TYR A 255 1.66 -2.02 10.68
C TYR A 255 2.93 -1.52 11.38
N ASN A 256 3.86 -2.44 11.67
CA ASN A 256 5.21 -2.10 12.09
C ASN A 256 6.05 -1.67 10.88
N TYR A 257 5.78 -0.48 10.33
CA TYR A 257 6.39 -0.05 9.07
C TYR A 257 7.91 -0.03 9.10
N THR A 258 8.54 0.39 10.22
CA THR A 258 9.99 0.38 10.36
C THR A 258 10.55 -1.04 10.40
N GLY A 259 9.94 -1.94 11.19
CA GLY A 259 10.35 -3.34 11.23
C GLY A 259 10.18 -4.07 9.89
N ILE A 260 9.11 -3.78 9.15
CA ILE A 260 8.89 -4.33 7.80
C ILE A 260 9.91 -3.76 6.81
N ALA A 261 10.16 -2.45 6.84
CA ALA A 261 11.15 -1.81 5.98
C ALA A 261 12.57 -2.37 6.22
N ASP A 262 12.94 -2.62 7.48
CA ASP A 262 14.22 -3.24 7.82
C ASP A 262 14.32 -4.68 7.30
N ALA A 263 13.20 -5.41 7.31
CA ALA A 263 13.12 -6.83 6.99
C ALA A 263 13.12 -7.16 5.49
N CYS A 264 12.65 -6.28 4.60
CA CYS A 264 12.58 -6.52 3.15
C CYS A 264 13.61 -5.71 2.34
N ASP A 265 13.70 -5.89 1.02
CA ASP A 265 14.60 -5.09 0.17
C ASP A 265 14.15 -3.64 0.06
N PHE A 266 12.84 -3.41 -0.07
CA PHE A 266 12.20 -2.09 -0.02
C PHE A 266 10.67 -2.21 0.11
N LEU A 267 10.06 -1.10 0.49
CA LEU A 267 8.62 -0.88 0.48
C LEU A 267 8.20 -0.28 -0.86
N PHE A 268 7.16 -0.83 -1.46
CA PHE A 268 6.40 -0.15 -2.50
C PHE A 268 5.27 0.61 -1.82
N VAL A 269 5.34 1.93 -1.82
CA VAL A 269 4.33 2.78 -1.18
C VAL A 269 3.22 3.03 -2.20
N MET A 270 2.03 2.49 -1.94
CA MET A 270 0.86 2.60 -2.81
C MET A 270 0.25 4.00 -2.73
N SER A 271 0.93 5.01 -3.29
CA SER A 271 0.48 6.41 -3.30
C SER A 271 -0.58 6.68 -4.36
N TYR A 272 -1.69 5.97 -4.19
CA TYR A 272 -2.93 6.04 -4.93
C TYR A 272 -4.08 5.57 -4.03
N ASP A 273 -5.32 5.77 -4.46
CA ASP A 273 -6.52 5.62 -3.64
C ASP A 273 -6.44 6.45 -2.35
N GLU A 274 -5.79 7.63 -2.41
CA GLU A 274 -5.56 8.49 -1.25
C GLU A 274 -6.85 9.14 -0.73
N GLN A 275 -7.95 8.92 -1.44
CA GLN A 275 -9.31 9.32 -1.09
C GLN A 275 -10.15 8.14 -0.58
N SER A 276 -9.56 6.99 -0.23
CA SER A 276 -10.27 5.88 0.39
C SER A 276 -10.97 6.30 1.69
N GLN A 277 -10.44 7.31 2.39
CA GLN A 277 -11.01 7.90 3.59
C GLN A 277 -11.08 9.42 3.50
N ILE A 278 -12.24 9.97 3.16
CA ILE A 278 -12.48 11.42 3.08
C ILE A 278 -13.12 11.91 4.38
N TRP A 279 -12.36 12.66 5.18
CA TRP A 279 -12.80 13.26 6.45
C TRP A 279 -13.34 14.69 6.31
N THR A 280 -13.15 15.31 5.15
CA THR A 280 -13.62 16.65 4.83
C THR A 280 -14.98 16.61 4.13
N ASP A 281 -15.34 17.70 3.45
CA ASP A 281 -16.47 17.71 2.52
C ASP A 281 -16.36 16.57 1.51
N CYS A 282 -17.51 15.96 1.23
CA CYS A 282 -17.67 14.85 0.32
C CYS A 282 -17.68 15.39 -1.11
N ILE A 283 -16.50 15.64 -1.64
CA ILE A 283 -16.29 16.17 -2.98
C ILE A 283 -15.28 15.29 -3.73
N ALA A 284 -15.42 15.21 -5.04
CA ALA A 284 -14.44 14.53 -5.90
C ALA A 284 -13.07 15.22 -5.81
N LYS A 285 -12.01 14.43 -5.81
CA LYS A 285 -10.62 14.87 -5.69
C LYS A 285 -9.70 13.95 -6.50
N ALA A 286 -8.46 14.39 -6.68
CA ALA A 286 -7.41 13.60 -7.30
C ALA A 286 -7.20 12.27 -6.56
N ASN A 287 -6.97 11.21 -7.35
CA ASN A 287 -6.65 9.88 -6.84
C ASN A 287 -5.37 9.88 -5.97
N ALA A 288 -4.36 10.62 -6.43
CA ALA A 288 -3.10 10.82 -5.73
C ALA A 288 -2.70 12.32 -5.74
N PRO A 289 -3.29 13.15 -4.86
CA PRO A 289 -2.99 14.58 -4.81
C PRO A 289 -1.52 14.82 -4.43
N TYR A 290 -0.81 15.66 -5.20
CA TYR A 290 0.65 15.81 -5.06
C TYR A 290 1.13 16.11 -3.63
N LEU A 291 0.55 17.11 -2.96
CA LEU A 291 0.97 17.46 -1.61
C LEU A 291 0.65 16.36 -0.58
N GLN A 292 -0.47 15.65 -0.74
CA GLN A 292 -0.87 14.57 0.16
C GLN A 292 0.08 13.38 0.00
N THR A 293 0.37 13.00 -1.24
CA THR A 293 1.40 12.00 -1.57
C THR A 293 2.73 12.35 -0.89
N LEU A 294 3.25 13.57 -1.09
CA LEU A 294 4.56 13.95 -0.52
C LEU A 294 4.59 13.91 1.01
N VAL A 295 3.50 14.34 1.67
CA VAL A 295 3.39 14.26 3.13
C VAL A 295 3.51 12.82 3.61
N GLY A 296 2.89 11.85 2.94
CA GLY A 296 3.02 10.43 3.28
C GLY A 296 4.47 9.93 3.25
N TYR A 297 5.27 10.33 2.26
CA TYR A 297 6.70 9.97 2.23
C TYR A 297 7.50 10.67 3.33
N GLU A 298 7.24 11.94 3.60
CA GLU A 298 7.92 12.64 4.71
C GLU A 298 7.57 12.03 6.06
N GLU A 299 6.35 11.51 6.24
CA GLU A 299 5.97 10.76 7.44
C GLU A 299 6.74 9.43 7.56
N TYR A 300 6.84 8.65 6.48
CA TYR A 300 7.66 7.43 6.47
C TYR A 300 9.13 7.71 6.79
N ILE A 301 9.70 8.77 6.19
CA ILE A 301 11.08 9.18 6.44
C ILE A 301 11.26 9.67 7.88
N ALA A 302 10.28 10.42 8.43
CA ALA A 302 10.31 10.90 9.80
C ALA A 302 10.25 9.77 10.85
N MET A 303 9.70 8.60 10.49
CA MET A 303 9.77 7.39 11.31
C MET A 303 11.18 6.75 11.34
N GLY A 304 12.09 7.20 10.49
CA GLY A 304 13.47 6.70 10.38
C GLY A 304 13.70 5.70 9.26
N ILE A 305 12.74 5.50 8.36
CA ILE A 305 12.93 4.65 7.18
C ILE A 305 13.84 5.38 6.17
N ASP A 306 14.92 4.72 5.75
CA ASP A 306 15.83 5.25 4.73
C ASP A 306 15.06 5.51 3.42
N PRO A 307 15.13 6.71 2.81
CA PRO A 307 14.60 6.99 1.48
C PRO A 307 14.90 5.89 0.43
N LYS A 308 16.07 5.25 0.50
CA LYS A 308 16.48 4.14 -0.39
C LYS A 308 15.72 2.83 -0.17
N LYS A 309 14.84 2.76 0.83
CA LYS A 309 13.88 1.68 1.05
C LYS A 309 12.49 2.01 0.51
N LEU A 310 12.27 3.18 -0.10
CA LEU A 310 10.95 3.61 -0.55
C LEU A 310 10.91 3.69 -2.08
N VAL A 311 10.01 2.94 -2.71
CA VAL A 311 9.62 3.10 -4.12
C VAL A 311 8.28 3.79 -4.16
N MET A 312 8.17 4.86 -4.95
CA MET A 312 6.94 5.62 -5.07
C MET A 312 5.96 4.99 -6.05
N GLY A 313 4.80 4.52 -5.58
CA GLY A 313 3.73 4.04 -6.43
C GLY A 313 2.87 5.17 -6.97
N VAL A 314 2.68 5.24 -8.29
CA VAL A 314 1.77 6.20 -8.94
C VAL A 314 0.63 5.49 -9.67
N PRO A 315 -0.57 6.08 -9.76
CA PRO A 315 -1.67 5.44 -10.47
C PRO A 315 -1.58 5.71 -11.97
N TRP A 316 -1.77 4.66 -12.77
CA TRP A 316 -2.08 4.77 -14.21
C TRP A 316 -3.59 4.62 -14.46
N TYR A 317 -4.38 5.06 -13.50
CA TYR A 317 -5.83 5.07 -13.53
C TYR A 317 -6.34 6.29 -12.76
N GLY A 318 -7.62 6.58 -12.93
CA GLY A 318 -8.32 7.63 -12.23
C GLY A 318 -9.64 7.13 -11.62
N TYR A 319 -10.40 8.07 -11.09
CA TYR A 319 -11.77 7.83 -10.63
C TYR A 319 -12.75 8.69 -11.41
N ASP A 320 -13.82 8.06 -11.86
CA ASP A 320 -15.01 8.70 -12.40
C ASP A 320 -16.08 8.80 -11.31
N TYR A 321 -16.40 10.03 -10.92
CA TYR A 321 -17.38 10.32 -9.89
C TYR A 321 -18.67 10.88 -10.50
N ALA A 322 -19.79 10.20 -10.23
CA ALA A 322 -21.11 10.73 -10.53
C ALA A 322 -21.48 11.84 -9.53
N CYS A 323 -21.58 13.07 -10.01
CA CYS A 323 -21.84 14.24 -9.17
C CYS A 323 -23.32 14.28 -8.75
N GLN A 324 -23.59 14.50 -7.46
CA GLN A 324 -24.92 14.89 -7.00
C GLN A 324 -25.25 16.33 -7.45
N ASN A 325 -24.25 17.19 -7.41
CA ASN A 325 -24.29 18.55 -7.90
C ASN A 325 -22.88 18.92 -8.39
N LEU A 326 -22.83 19.65 -9.49
CA LEU A 326 -21.59 20.23 -10.02
C LEU A 326 -21.74 21.75 -9.96
N SER A 327 -20.90 22.41 -9.17
CA SER A 327 -20.92 23.87 -9.07
C SER A 327 -20.31 24.53 -10.31
N THR A 328 -20.53 25.84 -10.47
CA THR A 328 -19.86 26.64 -11.52
C THR A 328 -18.35 26.74 -11.31
N ASP A 329 -17.87 26.46 -10.09
CA ASP A 329 -16.45 26.44 -9.73
C ASP A 329 -15.85 25.03 -9.84
N HIS A 330 -16.47 24.15 -10.63
CA HIS A 330 -16.00 22.79 -10.88
C HIS A 330 -15.92 21.89 -9.62
N VAL A 331 -16.79 22.14 -8.63
CA VAL A 331 -16.86 21.30 -7.43
C VAL A 331 -17.96 20.26 -7.59
N CYS A 332 -17.56 18.99 -7.70
CA CYS A 332 -18.45 17.83 -7.77
C CYS A 332 -18.74 17.30 -6.37
N SER A 333 -19.97 17.49 -5.86
CA SER A 333 -20.38 16.92 -4.57
C SER A 333 -20.77 15.44 -4.71
N LEU A 334 -20.32 14.61 -3.77
CA LEU A 334 -20.49 13.16 -3.77
C LEU A 334 -21.57 12.70 -2.80
N PRO A 335 -22.25 11.56 -3.08
CA PRO A 335 -23.03 10.87 -2.07
C PRO A 335 -22.14 10.43 -0.89
N LYS A 336 -22.72 10.37 0.31
CA LYS A 336 -22.02 9.87 1.49
C LYS A 336 -21.88 8.36 1.43
N VAL A 337 -20.68 7.89 1.09
CA VAL A 337 -20.30 6.48 1.10
C VAL A 337 -19.26 6.27 2.20
N PRO A 338 -19.66 5.87 3.42
CA PRO A 338 -18.74 5.78 4.54
C PRO A 338 -17.81 4.57 4.40
N PHE A 339 -16.54 4.77 4.74
CA PHE A 339 -15.54 3.70 4.74
C PHE A 339 -14.65 3.81 5.97
N ARG A 340 -14.57 2.73 6.76
CA ARG A 340 -13.71 2.60 7.95
C ARG A 340 -13.79 3.80 8.93
N GLY A 341 -14.98 4.38 9.07
CA GLY A 341 -15.27 5.50 9.97
C GLY A 341 -15.25 6.88 9.30
N ALA A 342 -14.65 7.01 8.11
CA ALA A 342 -14.75 8.23 7.32
C ALA A 342 -16.19 8.37 6.78
N PRO A 343 -16.75 9.60 6.75
CA PRO A 343 -18.11 9.82 6.22
C PRO A 343 -18.21 9.58 4.72
N CYS A 344 -17.12 9.73 3.98
CA CYS A 344 -17.04 9.65 2.53
C CYS A 344 -15.76 8.93 2.08
N SER A 345 -15.77 8.43 0.85
CA SER A 345 -14.67 7.66 0.26
C SER A 345 -14.74 7.71 -1.26
N ASP A 346 -13.63 7.32 -1.89
CA ASP A 346 -13.52 7.07 -3.33
C ASP A 346 -14.50 6.01 -3.86
N ALA A 347 -15.06 5.15 -3.00
CA ALA A 347 -16.13 4.20 -3.35
C ALA A 347 -17.43 4.87 -3.83
N ALA A 348 -17.54 6.20 -3.73
CA ALA A 348 -18.57 6.98 -4.41
C ALA A 348 -18.34 7.12 -5.93
N GLY A 349 -17.15 6.79 -6.42
CA GLY A 349 -16.79 6.76 -7.84
C GLY A 349 -16.44 5.35 -8.31
N SER A 350 -15.98 5.28 -9.56
CA SER A 350 -15.50 4.04 -10.18
C SER A 350 -14.10 4.22 -10.72
N GLN A 351 -13.23 3.22 -10.50
CA GLN A 351 -11.88 3.21 -11.05
C GLN A 351 -11.93 3.10 -12.59
N VAL A 352 -11.17 3.95 -13.29
CA VAL A 352 -11.11 3.97 -14.76
C VAL A 352 -9.65 3.96 -15.24
N PRO A 353 -9.24 3.02 -16.13
CA PRO A 353 -7.88 3.00 -16.68
C PRO A 353 -7.56 4.26 -17.49
N TYR A 354 -6.30 4.68 -17.50
CA TYR A 354 -5.84 5.84 -18.27
C TYR A 354 -6.20 5.76 -19.77
N ALA A 355 -6.12 4.56 -20.37
CA ALA A 355 -6.57 4.33 -21.75
C ALA A 355 -8.02 4.75 -22.00
N THR A 356 -8.92 4.47 -21.07
CA THR A 356 -10.35 4.83 -21.18
C THR A 356 -10.54 6.33 -20.97
N ILE A 357 -9.85 6.89 -19.97
CA ILE A 357 -9.84 8.34 -19.70
C ILE A 357 -9.45 9.12 -20.95
N MET A 358 -8.34 8.76 -21.58
CA MET A 358 -7.82 9.49 -22.74
C MET A 358 -8.68 9.33 -24.00
N LYS A 359 -9.50 8.28 -24.10
CA LYS A 359 -10.51 8.15 -25.15
C LYS A 359 -11.72 9.04 -24.89
N GLN A 360 -12.15 9.14 -23.65
CA GLN A 360 -13.33 9.89 -23.25
C GLN A 360 -13.09 11.40 -23.22
N VAL A 361 -11.87 11.85 -22.92
CA VAL A 361 -11.58 13.27 -22.74
C VAL A 361 -11.91 14.13 -23.96
N ASN A 362 -11.77 13.58 -25.16
CA ASN A 362 -12.08 14.29 -26.42
C ASN A 362 -13.58 14.54 -26.61
N SER A 363 -14.44 13.76 -25.97
CA SER A 363 -15.90 13.96 -25.95
C SER A 363 -16.41 14.57 -24.64
N SER A 364 -15.50 15.02 -23.77
CA SER A 364 -15.84 15.69 -22.52
C SER A 364 -16.44 17.09 -22.78
N LEU A 365 -17.13 17.63 -21.78
CA LEU A 365 -17.70 18.97 -21.84
C LEU A 365 -16.66 20.05 -21.57
N SER A 366 -15.69 19.78 -20.70
CA SER A 366 -14.71 20.77 -20.24
C SER A 366 -13.38 20.72 -20.99
N GLY A 367 -13.07 19.62 -21.69
CA GLY A 367 -11.67 19.26 -21.94
C GLY A 367 -10.93 18.96 -20.64
N VAL A 368 -9.59 18.77 -20.71
CA VAL A 368 -8.77 18.62 -19.51
C VAL A 368 -8.64 19.97 -18.80
N LEU A 369 -9.06 20.01 -17.54
CA LEU A 369 -8.79 21.07 -16.59
C LEU A 369 -7.66 20.65 -15.64
N TRP A 370 -6.98 21.63 -15.05
CA TRP A 370 -5.87 21.40 -14.12
C TRP A 370 -6.16 22.06 -12.78
N ASP A 371 -6.11 21.27 -11.71
CA ASP A 371 -6.19 21.79 -10.35
C ASP A 371 -4.78 22.11 -9.83
N GLU A 372 -4.53 23.38 -9.53
CA GLU A 372 -3.22 23.85 -9.09
C GLU A 372 -2.85 23.45 -7.65
N LEU A 373 -3.83 23.13 -6.80
CA LEU A 373 -3.60 22.71 -5.42
C LEU A 373 -3.24 21.22 -5.37
N GLN A 374 -4.01 20.41 -6.09
CA GLN A 374 -3.84 18.96 -6.15
C GLN A 374 -2.75 18.56 -7.14
N LYS A 375 -2.38 19.46 -8.06
CA LYS A 375 -1.44 19.24 -9.16
C LYS A 375 -1.85 18.01 -9.98
N ALA A 376 -3.13 17.94 -10.31
CA ALA A 376 -3.71 16.81 -11.03
C ALA A 376 -4.72 17.31 -12.07
N PRO A 377 -4.83 16.62 -13.21
CA PRO A 377 -5.86 16.88 -14.20
C PRO A 377 -7.22 16.28 -13.79
N PHE A 378 -8.27 16.92 -14.29
CA PHE A 378 -9.61 16.35 -14.29
C PHE A 378 -10.40 16.81 -15.51
N TYR A 379 -11.52 16.16 -15.80
CA TYR A 379 -12.50 16.66 -16.77
C TYR A 379 -13.91 16.34 -16.33
N GLU A 380 -14.87 17.01 -16.96
CA GLU A 380 -16.29 16.88 -16.68
C GLU A 380 -17.03 16.43 -17.94
N TYR A 381 -18.00 15.54 -17.77
CA TYR A 381 -18.87 15.14 -18.85
C TYR A 381 -20.29 14.88 -18.35
N LYS A 382 -21.21 14.68 -19.29
CA LYS A 382 -22.56 14.18 -18.99
C LYS A 382 -22.71 12.78 -19.55
N ASP A 383 -23.24 11.89 -18.74
CA ASP A 383 -23.61 10.55 -19.20
C ASP A 383 -24.85 10.59 -20.11
N SER A 384 -25.28 9.42 -20.59
CA SER A 384 -26.43 9.29 -21.50
C SER A 384 -27.77 9.70 -20.89
N VAL A 385 -27.89 9.79 -19.56
CA VAL A 385 -29.10 10.23 -18.86
C VAL A 385 -29.01 11.68 -18.39
N GLY A 386 -27.92 12.37 -18.70
CA GLY A 386 -27.69 13.78 -18.40
C GLY A 386 -27.13 14.06 -17.00
N GLN A 387 -26.70 13.02 -16.26
CA GLN A 387 -26.01 13.17 -14.99
C GLN A 387 -24.60 13.71 -15.24
N PHE A 388 -24.18 14.68 -14.42
CA PHE A 388 -22.81 15.19 -14.47
C PHE A 388 -21.84 14.23 -13.80
N HIS A 389 -20.68 14.08 -14.41
CA HIS A 389 -19.56 13.31 -13.91
C HIS A 389 -18.30 14.17 -13.87
N GLN A 390 -17.42 13.88 -12.92
CA GLN A 390 -16.09 14.46 -12.84
C GLN A 390 -15.06 13.34 -12.71
N VAL A 391 -14.10 13.32 -13.64
CA VAL A 391 -13.07 12.28 -13.72
C VAL A 391 -11.73 12.88 -13.34
N TRP A 392 -11.12 12.34 -12.29
CA TRP A 392 -9.80 12.75 -11.80
C TRP A 392 -8.75 11.69 -12.08
N PHE A 393 -7.57 12.08 -12.53
CA PHE A 393 -6.52 11.14 -12.92
C PHE A 393 -5.13 11.76 -12.78
N ASP A 394 -4.09 10.97 -13.05
CA ASP A 394 -2.71 11.44 -13.20
C ASP A 394 -2.30 11.39 -14.68
N ASP A 395 -1.56 12.39 -15.15
CA ASP A 395 -1.02 12.49 -16.50
C ASP A 395 0.52 12.62 -16.46
N PRO A 396 1.21 12.73 -17.62
CA PRO A 396 2.66 12.89 -17.61
C PRO A 396 3.14 14.12 -16.83
N ARG A 397 2.35 15.20 -16.75
CA ARG A 397 2.70 16.43 -16.02
C ARG A 397 2.67 16.18 -14.51
N SER A 398 1.59 15.60 -13.98
CA SER A 398 1.47 15.32 -12.55
C SER A 398 2.45 14.24 -12.08
N ILE A 399 2.67 13.19 -12.88
CA ILE A 399 3.65 12.14 -12.59
C ILE A 399 5.09 12.69 -12.63
N SER A 400 5.42 13.58 -13.57
CA SER A 400 6.78 14.18 -13.62
C SER A 400 7.10 15.02 -12.38
N LEU A 401 6.10 15.69 -11.77
CA LEU A 401 6.30 16.39 -10.50
C LEU A 401 6.65 15.42 -9.37
N LYS A 402 5.96 14.27 -9.31
CA LYS A 402 6.23 13.19 -8.35
C LYS A 402 7.60 12.55 -8.58
N ALA A 403 7.96 12.29 -9.83
CA ALA A 403 9.29 11.79 -10.21
C ALA A 403 10.42 12.77 -9.81
N ALA A 404 10.22 14.08 -10.00
CA ALA A 404 11.19 15.07 -9.54
C ALA A 404 11.40 15.01 -8.02
N TYR A 405 10.33 14.77 -7.24
CA TYR A 405 10.44 14.54 -5.80
C TYR A 405 11.26 13.28 -5.48
N VAL A 406 10.96 12.14 -6.14
CA VAL A 406 11.70 10.86 -6.01
C VAL A 406 13.21 11.11 -6.08
N LYS A 407 13.67 11.84 -7.09
CA LYS A 407 15.09 12.20 -7.25
C LYS A 407 15.60 13.16 -6.21
N SER A 408 14.85 14.23 -5.92
CA SER A 408 15.27 15.25 -4.95
C SER A 408 15.44 14.68 -3.54
N ARG A 409 14.62 13.69 -3.16
CA ARG A 409 14.65 13.05 -1.86
C ARG A 409 15.52 11.81 -1.80
N GLY A 410 16.04 11.36 -2.94
CA GLY A 410 16.86 10.16 -3.05
C GLY A 410 16.07 8.89 -2.72
N LEU A 411 14.79 8.85 -3.10
CA LEU A 411 13.98 7.64 -3.00
C LEU A 411 14.58 6.53 -3.89
N ARG A 412 14.28 5.27 -3.57
CA ARG A 412 14.81 4.11 -4.32
C ARG A 412 14.38 4.11 -5.78
N GLY A 413 13.17 4.59 -6.05
CA GLY A 413 12.63 4.65 -7.40
C GLY A 413 11.16 5.01 -7.43
N ILE A 414 10.54 4.72 -8.57
CA ILE A 414 9.13 4.96 -8.84
C ILE A 414 8.54 3.70 -9.49
N GLY A 415 7.25 3.50 -9.40
CA GLY A 415 6.57 2.42 -10.10
C GLY A 415 5.09 2.73 -10.14
N MET A 416 4.28 1.84 -10.73
CA MET A 416 2.88 2.18 -10.97
C MET A 416 1.89 1.04 -10.77
N TRP A 417 0.65 1.40 -10.48
CA TRP A 417 -0.47 0.48 -10.61
C TRP A 417 -1.35 0.95 -11.77
N ASN A 418 -1.47 0.20 -12.87
CA ASN A 418 -0.62 -0.92 -13.30
C ASN A 418 -0.26 -0.74 -14.78
N GLY A 419 0.71 -1.52 -15.26
CA GLY A 419 1.23 -1.38 -16.62
C GLY A 419 0.20 -1.61 -17.73
N ASN A 420 -0.89 -2.33 -17.43
CA ASN A 420 -1.95 -2.69 -18.37
C ASN A 420 -2.96 -1.56 -18.61
N SER A 421 -2.87 -0.45 -17.87
CA SER A 421 -3.85 0.63 -17.91
C SER A 421 -3.67 1.63 -19.06
N LEU A 422 -2.63 1.49 -19.89
CA LEU A 422 -2.38 2.35 -21.05
C LEU A 422 -2.95 1.76 -22.35
N ASP A 423 -3.09 2.61 -23.38
CA ASP A 423 -3.49 2.17 -24.71
C ASP A 423 -2.26 1.88 -25.57
N TYR A 424 -2.03 0.59 -25.84
CA TYR A 424 -0.91 0.09 -26.65
C TYR A 424 -1.31 -0.18 -28.11
N SER A 425 -2.41 0.39 -28.60
CA SER A 425 -2.76 0.34 -30.02
C SER A 425 -1.79 1.17 -30.87
N ARG A 426 -1.77 0.90 -32.18
CA ARG A 426 -0.90 1.60 -33.16
C ARG A 426 -1.48 2.93 -33.66
N GLU A 427 -2.42 3.50 -32.92
CA GLU A 427 -2.93 4.83 -33.21
C GLU A 427 -1.91 5.86 -32.75
N ALA A 428 -1.54 6.81 -33.60
CA ALA A 428 -0.48 7.78 -33.31
C ALA A 428 -0.69 8.56 -31.99
N VAL A 429 -1.94 8.84 -31.64
CA VAL A 429 -2.31 9.50 -30.38
C VAL A 429 -2.04 8.58 -29.19
N ALA A 430 -2.43 7.31 -29.27
CA ALA A 430 -2.21 6.32 -28.22
C ALA A 430 -0.70 6.06 -28.02
N GLU A 431 0.06 5.92 -29.10
CA GLU A 431 1.52 5.75 -29.05
C GLU A 431 2.20 6.93 -28.33
N HIS A 432 1.84 8.16 -28.68
CA HIS A 432 2.37 9.35 -28.03
C HIS A 432 2.00 9.43 -26.54
N GLN A 433 0.74 9.17 -26.20
CA GLN A 433 0.26 9.18 -24.81
C GLN A 433 0.98 8.12 -23.96
N THR A 434 1.09 6.90 -24.49
CA THR A 434 1.78 5.80 -23.82
C THR A 434 3.27 6.10 -23.64
N GLN A 435 3.95 6.59 -24.67
CA GLN A 435 5.35 7.01 -24.56
C GLN A 435 5.52 8.09 -23.49
N ALA A 436 4.66 9.09 -23.43
CA ALA A 436 4.74 10.18 -22.46
C ALA A 436 4.58 9.67 -21.01
N MET A 437 3.67 8.72 -20.75
CA MET A 437 3.50 8.11 -19.42
C MET A 437 4.75 7.35 -18.98
N TRP A 438 5.36 6.56 -19.88
CA TRP A 438 6.64 5.89 -19.59
C TRP A 438 7.79 6.87 -19.34
N GLN A 439 7.86 7.98 -20.09
CA GLN A 439 8.89 8.99 -19.88
C GLN A 439 8.73 9.74 -18.56
N ALA A 440 7.49 9.96 -18.11
CA ALA A 440 7.21 10.64 -16.85
C ALA A 440 7.75 9.88 -15.61
N LEU A 441 8.00 8.58 -15.72
CA LEU A 441 8.63 7.77 -14.67
C LEU A 441 10.15 7.99 -14.55
N THR A 442 10.77 8.84 -15.38
CA THR A 442 12.22 9.08 -15.35
C THR A 442 12.54 10.42 -14.66
N PRO A 443 13.13 10.41 -13.45
CA PRO A 443 13.40 11.62 -12.67
C PRO A 443 14.50 12.59 -13.17
#